data_AF-A0A3B8YUX6-F1
#
_entry.id   AF-A0A3B8YUX6-F1
#
_cell.length_a   1.000
_cell.length_b   1.000
_cell.length_c   1.000
_cell.angle_alpha   90.00
_cell.angle_beta   90.00
_cell.angle_gamma   90.00
#
_symmetry.space_group_name_H-M   'P 1'
#
loop_
_entity.id
_entity.type
_entity.pdbx_description
1 polymer ?
#
loop_
_entity_poly.entity_id
_entity_poly.type
_entity_poly.pdbx_seq_one_letter_code
_entity_poly.pdbx_strand_id
1 'polypeptide(L)'
;MKTLKVPKQHISQCETIFDCINLLREAGVVAKIDQVNWKKEFPKSLPVTVRVAHDGEKIYLCFEVVGEKIRAVNTEDFGSVWEDSCVEFFMQREGEAVYRNFECNILGALLAAKHETRQIAEKLTEHMSSISRFSTIRHRYENDVQVSDWTMFLIIPRQAMGFHADESLS
;
A
#
# COMPACT_ATOMS: atom_id res chain seq x y z
N MET A 1 -5.54 -14.13 15.28
CA MET A 1 -5.63 -12.90 14.47
C MET A 1 -4.73 -11.86 15.14
N LYS A 2 -3.80 -11.23 14.40
CA LYS A 2 -3.02 -10.10 14.95
C LYS A 2 -3.87 -8.84 14.78
N THR A 3 -4.02 -8.05 15.85
CA THR A 3 -4.71 -6.76 15.78
C THR A 3 -3.68 -5.65 15.80
N LEU A 4 -3.79 -4.72 14.85
CA LEU A 4 -2.93 -3.55 14.75
C LEU A 4 -3.76 -2.31 15.07
N LYS A 5 -3.37 -1.53 16.08
CA LYS A 5 -3.98 -0.23 16.34
C LYS A 5 -3.24 0.81 15.51
N VAL A 6 -3.91 1.36 14.50
CA VAL A 6 -3.33 2.40 13.64
C VAL A 6 -3.43 3.74 14.38
N PRO A 7 -2.30 4.45 14.62
CA PRO A 7 -2.33 5.68 15.39
C PRO A 7 -2.83 6.86 14.54
N LYS A 8 -3.59 7.76 15.17
CA LYS A 8 -3.90 9.07 14.63
C LYS A 8 -2.69 10.00 14.76
N GLN A 9 -2.29 10.64 13.66
CA GLN A 9 -1.14 11.52 13.57
C GLN A 9 -1.47 12.77 12.75
N HIS A 10 -0.73 13.86 12.95
CA HIS A 10 -0.93 15.14 12.26
C HIS A 10 -0.21 15.20 10.89
N ILE A 11 -0.24 14.10 10.13
CA ILE A 11 0.55 13.96 8.88
C ILE A 11 0.11 14.96 7.80
N SER A 12 -1.16 15.38 7.78
CA SER A 12 -1.63 16.42 6.87
C SER A 12 -1.04 17.81 7.11
N GLN A 13 -0.34 18.04 8.23
CA GLN A 13 0.35 19.30 8.51
C GLN A 13 1.79 19.33 7.97
N CYS A 14 2.29 18.21 7.47
CA CYS A 14 3.60 18.14 6.84
C CYS A 14 3.64 18.95 5.54
N GLU A 15 4.72 19.72 5.34
CA GLU A 15 4.88 20.57 4.15
C GLU A 15 5.27 19.77 2.91
N THR A 16 6.11 18.74 3.09
CA THR A 16 6.59 17.91 2.00
C THR A 16 6.22 16.44 2.18
N ILE A 17 6.25 15.68 1.08
CA ILE A 17 6.07 14.23 1.13
C ILE A 17 7.17 13.53 1.93
N PHE A 18 8.38 14.10 1.96
CA PHE A 18 9.48 13.57 2.77
C PHE A 18 9.20 13.73 4.26
N ASP A 19 8.61 14.87 4.67
CA ASP A 19 8.18 15.09 6.05
C ASP A 19 7.06 14.10 6.44
N CYS A 20 6.09 13.88 5.53
CA CYS A 20 5.06 12.86 5.75
C CYS A 20 5.66 11.46 5.96
N ILE A 21 6.62 11.07 5.12
CA ILE A 21 7.28 9.76 5.20
C ILE A 21 8.10 9.65 6.48
N ASN A 22 8.84 10.70 6.87
CA ASN A 22 9.63 10.71 8.09
C ASN A 22 8.75 10.63 9.34
N LEU A 23 7.67 11.42 9.41
CA LEU A 23 6.71 11.35 10.52
C LEU A 23 6.06 9.96 10.60
N LEU A 24 5.68 9.37 9.46
CA LEU A 24 5.14 8.01 9.45
C LEU A 24 6.18 6.96 9.88
N ARG A 25 7.46 7.15 9.54
CA ARG A 25 8.55 6.27 10.00
C ARG A 25 8.75 6.32 11.51
N GLU A 26 8.62 7.49 12.10
CA GLU A 26 8.80 7.73 13.54
C GLU A 26 7.58 7.32 14.37
N ALA A 27 6.38 7.68 13.91
CA ALA A 27 5.16 7.64 14.71
C ALA A 27 4.09 6.66 14.20
N GLY A 28 4.30 6.06 13.02
CA GLY A 28 3.41 5.04 12.46
C GLY A 28 3.61 3.68 13.13
N VAL A 29 2.51 2.93 13.26
CA VAL A 29 2.60 1.54 13.73
C VAL A 29 3.23 0.69 12.63
N VAL A 30 4.12 -0.21 13.01
CA VAL A 30 4.84 -1.10 12.09
C VAL A 30 4.28 -2.51 12.12
N ALA A 31 4.13 -3.11 10.93
CA ALA A 31 3.84 -4.52 10.76
C ALA A 31 4.82 -5.15 9.77
N LYS A 32 5.21 -6.40 10.03
CA LYS A 32 5.97 -7.23 9.08
C LYS A 32 4.99 -7.99 8.18
N ILE A 33 5.30 -8.06 6.90
CA ILE A 33 4.61 -8.92 5.93
C ILE A 33 5.54 -10.13 5.68
N ASP A 34 5.49 -11.09 6.60
CA ASP A 34 6.46 -12.19 6.71
C ASP A 34 5.82 -13.60 6.68
N GLN A 35 4.52 -13.68 6.42
CA GLN A 35 3.78 -14.93 6.38
C GLN A 35 3.84 -15.57 4.98
N VAL A 36 4.49 -16.73 4.88
CA VAL A 36 4.53 -17.54 3.64
C VAL A 36 3.46 -18.63 3.71
N ASN A 37 2.26 -18.33 3.19
CA ASN A 37 1.10 -19.24 3.28
C ASN A 37 1.30 -20.55 2.48
N TRP A 38 1.95 -20.48 1.31
CA TRP A 38 2.16 -21.63 0.40
C TRP A 38 3.62 -22.07 0.36
N LYS A 39 4.22 -22.32 1.53
CA LYS A 39 5.67 -22.60 1.65
C LYS A 39 6.17 -23.77 0.79
N LYS A 40 5.31 -24.74 0.44
CA LYS A 40 5.70 -25.89 -0.41
C LYS A 40 5.88 -25.50 -1.87
N GLU A 41 5.00 -24.66 -2.40
CA GLU A 41 4.98 -24.26 -3.81
C GLU A 41 5.80 -22.97 -4.04
N PHE A 42 5.73 -22.04 -3.08
CA PHE A 42 6.34 -20.71 -3.14
C PHE A 42 7.08 -20.42 -1.83
N PRO A 43 8.25 -21.06 -1.58
CA PRO A 43 9.00 -20.92 -0.32
C PRO A 43 9.69 -19.56 -0.16
N LYS A 44 9.86 -18.81 -1.25
CA LYS A 44 10.62 -17.56 -1.26
C LYS A 44 9.89 -16.48 -0.45
N SER A 45 10.66 -15.74 0.33
CA SER A 45 10.19 -14.58 1.10
C SER A 45 11.20 -13.45 0.95
N LEU A 46 10.71 -12.22 0.90
CA LEU A 46 11.51 -11.01 0.94
C LEU A 46 11.19 -10.27 2.25
N PRO A 47 12.16 -9.61 2.90
CA PRO A 47 11.87 -8.75 4.04
C PRO A 47 10.99 -7.57 3.60
N VAL A 48 9.77 -7.52 4.13
CA VAL A 48 8.82 -6.45 3.87
C VAL A 48 8.23 -5.95 5.18
N THR A 49 8.23 -4.63 5.34
CA THR A 49 7.51 -3.95 6.42
C THR A 49 6.55 -2.93 5.86
N VAL A 50 5.43 -2.74 6.55
CA VAL A 50 4.53 -1.62 6.30
C VAL A 50 4.41 -0.79 7.57
N ARG A 51 4.46 0.53 7.40
CA ARG A 51 4.14 1.51 8.44
C ARG A 51 2.81 2.16 8.12
N VAL A 52 1.98 2.31 9.14
CA VAL A 52 0.60 2.77 8.98
C VAL A 52 0.27 3.84 10.02
N ALA A 53 -0.41 4.90 9.60
CA ALA A 53 -1.04 5.89 10.46
C ALA A 53 -2.27 6.46 9.72
N HIS A 54 -3.09 7.23 10.43
CA HIS A 54 -4.15 8.03 9.80
C HIS A 54 -4.19 9.44 10.39
N ASP A 55 -4.83 10.38 9.72
CA ASP A 55 -5.11 11.72 10.29
C ASP A 55 -6.61 11.94 10.59
N GLY A 56 -7.43 10.93 10.31
CA GLY A 56 -8.89 10.98 10.40
C GLY A 56 -9.56 11.12 9.03
N GLU A 57 -8.86 11.68 8.04
CA GLU A 57 -9.37 11.86 6.67
C GLU A 57 -8.70 10.90 5.68
N LYS A 58 -7.47 10.51 5.93
CA LYS A 58 -6.65 9.66 5.07
C LYS A 58 -5.92 8.61 5.90
N ILE A 59 -5.73 7.42 5.31
CA ILE A 59 -4.75 6.44 5.78
C ILE A 59 -3.45 6.61 4.99
N TYR A 60 -2.34 6.49 5.69
CA TYR A 60 -0.99 6.60 5.16
C TYR A 60 -0.31 5.25 5.30
N LEU A 61 0.18 4.71 4.19
CA LEU A 61 0.88 3.44 4.13
C LEU A 61 2.27 3.69 3.56
N CYS A 62 3.31 3.18 4.22
CA CYS A 62 4.67 3.15 3.70
C CYS A 62 5.17 1.73 3.72
N PHE A 63 5.20 1.09 2.55
CA PHE A 63 5.79 -0.23 2.37
C PHE A 63 7.28 -0.07 2.10
N GLU A 64 8.11 -0.80 2.83
CA GLU A 64 9.55 -0.88 2.64
C GLU A 64 9.90 -2.32 2.29
N VAL A 65 10.42 -2.53 1.08
CA VAL A 65 10.75 -3.84 0.54
C VAL A 65 12.26 -3.93 0.34
N VAL A 66 12.90 -4.85 1.06
CA VAL A 66 14.28 -5.26 0.78
C VAL A 66 14.20 -6.29 -0.32
N GLY A 67 14.47 -5.84 -1.55
CA GLY A 67 14.17 -6.59 -2.75
C GLY A 67 15.40 -7.22 -3.40
N GLU A 68 15.13 -8.03 -4.41
CA GLU A 68 16.14 -8.62 -5.29
C GLU A 68 15.96 -8.03 -6.71
N LYS A 69 15.40 -8.81 -7.64
CA LYS A 69 15.04 -8.36 -8.99
C LYS A 69 13.66 -7.72 -8.97
N ILE A 70 13.53 -6.62 -9.70
CA ILE A 70 12.26 -5.93 -9.90
C ILE A 70 11.70 -6.22 -11.28
N ARG A 71 10.37 -6.23 -11.39
CA ARG A 71 9.65 -6.18 -12.67
C ARG A 71 8.74 -4.96 -12.63
N ALA A 72 8.72 -4.20 -13.72
CA ALA A 72 8.05 -2.90 -13.82
C ALA A 72 7.60 -2.62 -15.25
N VAL A 73 6.66 -3.42 -15.77
CA VAL A 73 6.21 -3.37 -17.17
C VAL A 73 4.90 -2.60 -17.33
N ASN A 74 3.99 -2.69 -16.35
CA ASN A 74 2.69 -2.04 -16.41
C ASN A 74 2.81 -0.57 -15.95
N THR A 75 2.55 0.38 -16.83
CA THR A 75 2.68 1.82 -16.54
C THR A 75 1.36 2.52 -16.28
N GLU A 76 0.24 1.88 -16.61
CA GLU A 76 -1.09 2.48 -16.56
C GLU A 76 -1.87 2.01 -15.33
N ASP A 77 -2.62 2.94 -14.73
CA ASP A 77 -3.61 2.61 -13.71
C ASP A 77 -4.63 1.59 -14.25
N PHE A 78 -5.08 0.68 -13.40
CA PHE A 78 -5.93 -0.46 -13.74
C PHE A 78 -5.35 -1.47 -14.76
N GLY A 79 -4.05 -1.41 -15.05
CA GLY A 79 -3.32 -2.48 -15.75
C GLY A 79 -3.09 -3.71 -14.88
N SER A 80 -2.37 -4.70 -15.41
CA SER A 80 -2.01 -5.95 -14.71
C SER A 80 -0.89 -5.76 -13.69
N VAL A 81 -1.06 -4.82 -12.76
CA VAL A 81 -0.03 -4.37 -11.81
C VAL A 81 0.47 -5.50 -10.89
N TRP A 82 -0.35 -6.51 -10.61
CA TRP A 82 0.02 -7.70 -9.83
C TRP A 82 1.08 -8.59 -10.51
N GLU A 83 1.33 -8.40 -11.82
CA GLU A 83 2.39 -9.12 -12.52
C GLU A 83 3.78 -8.50 -12.28
N ASP A 84 3.83 -7.26 -11.80
CA ASP A 84 5.06 -6.53 -11.46
C ASP A 84 5.47 -6.72 -10.00
N SER A 85 6.59 -6.09 -9.62
CA SER A 85 6.89 -5.88 -8.20
C SER A 85 5.81 -5.00 -7.59
N CYS A 86 4.93 -5.60 -6.80
CA CYS A 86 3.68 -5.00 -6.32
C CYS A 86 3.52 -5.17 -4.81
N VAL A 87 2.91 -4.16 -4.17
CA VAL A 87 2.38 -4.25 -2.81
C VAL A 87 0.89 -3.99 -2.84
N GLU A 88 0.16 -4.64 -1.94
CA GLU A 88 -1.29 -4.64 -1.97
C GLU A 88 -1.86 -4.38 -0.58
N PHE A 89 -2.92 -3.58 -0.52
CA PHE A 89 -3.71 -3.32 0.67
C PHE A 89 -5.16 -3.69 0.43
N PHE A 90 -5.67 -4.62 1.24
CA PHE A 90 -7.07 -5.02 1.23
C PHE A 90 -7.73 -4.59 2.53
N MET A 91 -8.97 -4.10 2.42
CA MET A 91 -9.75 -3.70 3.57
C MET A 91 -11.24 -3.95 3.37
N GLN A 92 -11.93 -4.15 4.47
CA GLN A 92 -13.38 -4.24 4.56
C GLN A 92 -13.80 -3.47 5.79
N ARG A 93 -14.82 -2.61 5.66
CA ARG A 93 -15.39 -1.91 6.81
C ARG A 93 -16.24 -2.88 7.61
N GLU A 94 -16.26 -2.71 8.93
CA GLU A 94 -17.09 -3.53 9.79
C GLU A 94 -18.57 -3.41 9.37
N GLY A 95 -19.23 -4.55 9.21
CA GLY A 95 -20.62 -4.63 8.76
C GLY A 95 -20.83 -4.54 7.24
N GLU A 96 -19.82 -4.22 6.43
CA GLU A 96 -19.97 -4.25 4.96
C GLU A 96 -19.81 -5.67 4.41
N ALA A 97 -20.62 -6.01 3.40
CA ALA A 97 -20.44 -7.25 2.62
C ALA A 97 -19.38 -7.11 1.52
N VAL A 98 -18.98 -5.88 1.19
CA VAL A 98 -18.00 -5.57 0.16
C VAL A 98 -16.62 -5.36 0.79
N TYR A 99 -15.56 -5.63 0.03
CA TYR A 99 -14.19 -5.26 0.39
C TYR A 99 -13.58 -4.39 -0.71
N ARG A 100 -12.46 -3.74 -0.41
CA ARG A 100 -11.70 -2.93 -1.36
C ARG A 100 -10.26 -3.39 -1.40
N ASN A 101 -9.65 -3.30 -2.57
CA ASN A 101 -8.23 -3.55 -2.78
C ASN A 101 -7.57 -2.32 -3.39
N PHE A 102 -6.30 -2.15 -3.05
CA PHE A 102 -5.40 -1.14 -3.61
C PHE A 102 -4.08 -1.86 -3.91
N GLU A 103 -3.85 -2.17 -5.17
CA GLU A 103 -2.68 -2.88 -5.66
C GLU A 103 -1.80 -1.88 -6.41
N CYS A 104 -0.59 -1.63 -5.91
CA CYS A 104 0.28 -0.61 -6.47
C CYS A 104 1.64 -1.20 -6.79
N ASN A 105 2.00 -1.17 -8.08
CA ASN A 105 3.31 -1.63 -8.50
C ASN A 105 4.40 -0.62 -8.16
N ILE A 106 5.65 -1.05 -8.28
CA ILE A 106 6.85 -0.26 -7.99
C ILE A 106 6.93 1.09 -8.74
N LEU A 107 6.22 1.26 -9.86
CA LEU A 107 6.17 2.52 -10.61
C LEU A 107 5.07 3.48 -10.12
N GLY A 108 4.19 3.04 -9.23
CA GLY A 108 3.03 3.81 -8.79
C GLY A 108 1.78 3.60 -9.66
N ALA A 109 1.80 2.69 -10.64
CA ALA A 109 0.57 2.30 -11.33
C ALA A 109 -0.34 1.57 -10.33
N LEU A 110 -1.59 2.00 -10.24
CA LEU A 110 -2.53 1.59 -9.21
C LEU A 110 -3.76 0.92 -9.82
N LEU A 111 -4.12 -0.24 -9.28
CA LEU A 111 -5.43 -0.83 -9.42
C LEU A 111 -6.16 -0.68 -8.09
N ALA A 112 -7.33 -0.03 -8.12
CA ALA A 112 -8.18 0.11 -6.94
C ALA A 112 -9.62 -0.27 -7.28
N ALA A 113 -10.21 -1.22 -6.54
CA ALA A 113 -11.57 -1.67 -6.81
C ALA A 113 -12.36 -1.95 -5.53
N LYS A 114 -13.68 -1.87 -5.64
CA LYS A 114 -14.66 -2.34 -4.65
C LYS A 114 -15.25 -3.66 -5.15
N HIS A 115 -15.20 -4.67 -4.31
CA HIS A 115 -15.55 -6.04 -4.63
C HIS A 115 -16.75 -6.51 -3.81
N GLU A 116 -17.78 -7.01 -4.50
CA GLU A 116 -18.79 -7.88 -3.88
C GLU A 116 -18.27 -9.32 -3.79
N THR A 117 -17.53 -9.72 -4.82
CA THR A 117 -16.80 -10.99 -4.89
C THR A 117 -15.49 -10.78 -5.64
N ARG A 118 -14.65 -11.82 -5.73
CA ARG A 118 -13.43 -11.74 -6.56
C ARG A 118 -13.75 -11.44 -8.04
N GLN A 119 -14.88 -11.92 -8.56
CA GLN A 119 -15.28 -11.79 -9.96
C GLN A 119 -16.14 -10.54 -10.23
N ILE A 120 -16.80 -10.01 -9.20
CA ILE A 120 -17.71 -8.87 -9.30
C ILE A 120 -17.05 -7.69 -8.61
N ALA A 121 -16.49 -6.78 -9.41
CA ALA A 121 -15.71 -5.65 -8.95
C ALA A 121 -16.06 -4.38 -9.74
N GLU A 122 -16.10 -3.26 -9.02
CA GLU A 122 -16.24 -1.92 -9.56
C GLU A 122 -14.92 -1.16 -9.37
N LYS A 123 -14.37 -0.61 -10.47
CA LYS A 123 -13.15 0.19 -10.41
C LYS A 123 -13.41 1.52 -9.71
N LEU A 124 -12.53 1.92 -8.80
CA LEU A 124 -12.60 3.19 -8.08
C LEU A 124 -12.05 4.37 -8.91
N THR A 125 -12.46 4.49 -10.17
CA THR A 125 -11.92 5.47 -11.14
C THR A 125 -12.05 6.91 -10.66
N GLU A 126 -13.16 7.24 -10.00
CA GLU A 126 -13.45 8.59 -9.48
C GLU A 126 -12.51 9.02 -8.34
N HIS A 127 -11.84 8.07 -7.68
CA HIS A 127 -10.95 8.36 -6.55
C HIS A 127 -9.47 8.40 -6.94
N MET A 128 -9.10 8.03 -8.16
CA MET A 128 -7.69 7.86 -8.55
C MET A 128 -6.86 9.14 -8.42
N SER A 129 -7.46 10.30 -8.73
CA SER A 129 -6.81 11.60 -8.58
C SER A 129 -6.59 12.01 -7.13
N SER A 130 -7.37 11.43 -6.20
CA SER A 130 -7.28 11.71 -4.76
C SER A 130 -6.31 10.78 -4.02
N ILE A 131 -5.92 9.66 -4.63
CA ILE A 131 -4.95 8.70 -4.07
C ILE A 131 -3.55 9.12 -4.47
N SER A 132 -2.79 9.65 -3.51
CA SER A 132 -1.40 10.06 -3.73
C SER A 132 -0.47 8.87 -3.62
N ARG A 133 0.51 8.81 -4.51
CA ARG A 133 1.44 7.68 -4.67
C ARG A 133 2.85 8.22 -4.82
N PHE A 134 3.80 7.63 -4.11
CA PHE A 134 5.21 7.98 -4.24
C PHE A 134 6.08 6.75 -4.06
N SER A 135 6.99 6.54 -5.01
CA SER A 135 7.88 5.40 -5.04
C SER A 135 9.33 5.84 -4.97
N THR A 136 10.16 5.04 -4.29
CA THR A 136 11.63 5.15 -4.40
C THR A 136 12.20 3.81 -4.76
N ILE A 137 13.26 3.82 -5.57
CA ILE A 137 14.00 2.63 -5.96
C ILE A 137 15.47 2.90 -5.64
N ARG A 138 16.08 2.01 -4.87
CA ARG A 138 17.49 2.04 -4.53
C ARG A 138 18.16 0.77 -5.03
N HIS A 139 18.97 0.93 -6.08
CA HIS A 139 19.81 -0.16 -6.57
C HIS A 139 21.01 -0.36 -5.64
N ARG A 140 21.37 -1.63 -5.46
CA ARG A 140 22.49 -2.12 -4.66
C ARG A 140 23.16 -3.26 -5.44
N TYR A 141 24.35 -3.65 -5.03
CA TYR A 141 25.03 -4.83 -5.56
C TYR A 141 25.37 -5.79 -4.42
N GLU A 142 25.02 -7.05 -4.61
CA GLU A 142 25.39 -8.17 -3.73
C GLU A 142 26.04 -9.25 -4.59
N ASN A 143 27.29 -9.59 -4.30
CA ASN A 143 28.06 -10.59 -5.07
C ASN A 143 28.00 -10.36 -6.60
N ASP A 144 28.26 -9.11 -7.02
CA ASP A 144 28.21 -8.66 -8.42
C ASP A 144 26.84 -8.77 -9.11
N VAL A 145 25.76 -9.04 -8.35
CA VAL A 145 24.38 -9.03 -8.84
C VAL A 145 23.68 -7.76 -8.38
N GLN A 146 23.06 -7.03 -9.33
CA GLN A 146 22.22 -5.89 -8.99
C GLN A 146 20.94 -6.38 -8.30
N VAL A 147 20.66 -5.80 -7.15
CA VAL A 147 19.43 -5.98 -6.37
C VAL A 147 18.80 -4.60 -6.12
N SER A 148 17.50 -4.56 -5.85
CA SER A 148 16.78 -3.29 -5.69
C SER A 148 15.89 -3.31 -4.46
N ASP A 149 16.18 -2.41 -3.52
CA ASP A 149 15.25 -2.08 -2.46
C ASP A 149 14.32 -0.99 -2.96
N TRP A 150 13.09 -0.99 -2.47
CA TRP A 150 12.13 0.02 -2.88
C TRP A 150 11.13 0.34 -1.77
N THR A 151 10.55 1.52 -1.89
CA THR A 151 9.50 1.99 -0.99
C THR A 151 8.29 2.39 -1.80
N MET A 152 7.10 2.05 -1.34
CA MET A 152 5.84 2.57 -1.88
C MET A 152 5.06 3.27 -0.78
N PHE A 153 4.81 4.56 -1.00
CA PHE A 153 4.02 5.40 -0.12
C PHE A 153 2.66 5.66 -0.75
N LEU A 154 1.58 5.29 -0.05
CA LEU A 154 0.21 5.51 -0.47
C LEU A 154 -0.50 6.40 0.55
N ILE A 155 -1.22 7.40 0.05
CA ILE A 155 -2.16 8.21 0.82
C ILE A 155 -3.54 7.94 0.25
N ILE A 156 -4.37 7.23 1.01
CA ILE A 156 -5.70 6.80 0.57
C ILE A 156 -6.75 7.59 1.36
N PRO A 157 -7.58 8.42 0.71
CA PRO A 157 -8.62 9.17 1.40
C PRO A 157 -9.77 8.26 1.82
N ARG A 158 -10.46 8.65 2.89
CA ARG A 158 -11.55 7.88 3.47
C ARG A 158 -12.70 7.58 2.49
N GLN A 159 -12.96 8.48 1.54
CA GLN A 159 -13.99 8.27 0.52
C GLN A 159 -13.63 7.08 -0.38
N ALA A 160 -12.36 6.95 -0.78
CA ALA A 160 -11.88 5.78 -1.53
C ALA A 160 -12.00 4.48 -0.74
N MET A 161 -11.97 4.57 0.59
CA MET A 161 -12.19 3.44 1.50
C MET A 161 -13.67 3.18 1.81
N GLY A 162 -14.59 4.01 1.30
CA GLY A 162 -16.04 3.84 1.48
C GLY A 162 -16.68 4.63 2.61
N PHE A 163 -15.95 5.51 3.29
CA PHE A 163 -16.51 6.33 4.37
C PHE A 163 -17.38 7.45 3.83
N HIS A 164 -18.54 7.67 4.46
CA HIS A 164 -19.43 8.80 4.18
C HIS A 164 -18.83 10.12 4.62
N ALA A 165 -19.30 11.24 4.06
CA ALA A 165 -18.75 12.58 4.27
C ALA A 165 -18.64 13.01 5.75
N ASP A 166 -19.51 12.49 6.61
CA ASP A 166 -19.59 12.74 8.05
C ASP A 166 -18.79 11.74 8.92
N GLU A 167 -18.23 10.69 8.31
CA GLU A 167 -17.41 9.69 9.00
C GLU A 167 -15.91 10.03 8.90
N SER A 168 -15.14 9.56 9.88
CA SER A 168 -13.67 9.70 9.93
C SER A 168 -13.00 8.38 10.33
N LEU A 169 -11.71 8.25 10.04
CA LEU A 169 -10.89 7.15 10.54
C LEU A 169 -10.65 7.34 12.05
N SER A 170 -10.89 6.28 12.82
CA SER A 170 -10.79 6.24 14.30
C SER A 170 -9.79 5.23 14.81
#